data_AF-A0AB72ZFI6-F1
#
_entry.id   AF-A0AB72ZFI6-F1
#
_cell.length_a   1.000
_cell.length_b   1.000
_cell.length_c   1.000
_cell.angle_alpha   90.00
_cell.angle_beta   90.00
_cell.angle_gamma   90.00
#
_symmetry.space_group_name_H-M   'P 1'
#
loop_
_entity.id
_entity.type
_entity.pdbx_description
1 polymer ?
#
loop_
_entity_poly.entity_id
_entity_poly.type
_entity_poly.pdbx_seq_one_letter_code
_entity_poly.pdbx_strand_id
1 'polypeptide(L)'
;MSDTPQHIIIKTGTDPRNRPEFNAIREEINKINHPARPEVNWGLIESLALTLFRTHGVDLQTAVYYTLARTQKNGLAGFTEGCELLAGMVVGQWDHLWPEQPQARSEILEWFNTRVSNQLRQHDFTRDDLRLVYRAERALQLLYDKLQQVELKRVPRIENLLYLMQNTAKKLESASDAAKAQQTAAPLKMPP
;
A
#
# COMPACT_ATOMS: atom_id res chain seq x y z
N MET A 1 -26.16 -13.97 17.06
CA MET A 1 -24.87 -13.65 17.70
C MET A 1 -24.30 -12.48 16.93
N SER A 2 -24.28 -11.30 17.54
CA SER A 2 -23.85 -10.07 16.88
C SER A 2 -22.32 -10.09 16.77
N ASP A 3 -21.83 -10.29 15.56
CA ASP A 3 -20.40 -10.18 15.23
C ASP A 3 -20.01 -8.72 15.42
N THR A 4 -19.44 -8.42 16.59
CA THR A 4 -18.88 -7.10 16.84
C THR A 4 -17.56 -7.08 16.10
N PRO A 5 -17.32 -6.15 15.14
CA PRO A 5 -16.06 -6.11 14.42
C PRO A 5 -14.96 -5.97 15.46
N GLN A 6 -14.08 -6.96 15.58
CA GLN A 6 -12.88 -6.82 16.39
C GLN A 6 -12.13 -5.63 15.81
N HIS A 7 -12.21 -4.51 16.50
CA HIS A 7 -11.44 -3.33 16.16
C HIS A 7 -9.99 -3.74 16.37
N ILE A 8 -9.27 -4.09 15.30
CA ILE A 8 -7.85 -4.40 15.37
C ILE A 8 -7.18 -3.11 15.87
N ILE A 9 -6.85 -3.07 17.16
CA ILE A 9 -6.16 -1.94 17.75
C ILE A 9 -4.70 -2.03 17.30
N ILE A 10 -4.35 -1.24 16.29
CA ILE A 10 -2.96 -1.05 15.89
C ILE A 10 -2.27 -0.30 17.03
N LYS A 11 -1.38 -0.99 17.76
CA LYS A 11 -0.55 -0.37 18.79
C LYS A 11 0.52 0.49 18.11
N THR A 12 0.42 1.81 18.25
CA THR A 12 1.44 2.73 17.75
C THR A 12 2.74 2.58 18.53
N GLY A 13 3.87 2.70 17.82
CA GLY A 13 5.21 2.71 18.38
C GLY A 13 5.77 4.12 18.54
N THR A 14 6.95 4.20 19.15
CA THR A 14 7.73 5.44 19.30
C THR A 14 8.81 5.53 18.22
N ASP A 15 9.72 6.50 18.36
CA ASP A 15 10.89 6.65 17.48
C ASP A 15 11.69 5.35 17.32
N PRO A 16 11.79 4.78 16.10
CA PRO A 16 12.50 3.55 15.84
C PRO A 16 14.00 3.76 15.57
N ARG A 17 14.49 5.01 15.48
CA ARG A 17 15.86 5.31 14.99
C ARG A 17 16.99 4.76 15.87
N ASN A 18 16.72 4.48 17.14
CA ASN A 18 17.69 3.86 18.04
C ASN A 18 17.67 2.32 18.02
N ARG A 19 16.82 1.71 17.17
CA ARG A 19 16.65 0.26 17.10
C ARG A 19 17.56 -0.34 16.04
N PRO A 20 18.32 -1.41 16.35
CA PRO A 20 19.20 -2.05 15.37
C PRO A 20 18.43 -2.59 14.16
N GLU A 21 17.21 -3.10 14.35
CA GLU A 21 16.35 -3.58 13.28
C GLU A 21 15.99 -2.46 12.30
N PHE A 22 15.68 -1.27 12.81
CA PHE A 22 15.35 -0.12 11.96
C PHE A 22 16.56 0.38 11.19
N ASN A 23 17.74 0.37 11.80
CA ASN A 23 18.98 0.75 11.12
C ASN A 23 19.30 -0.22 9.98
N ALA A 24 19.17 -1.53 10.21
CA ALA A 24 19.34 -2.53 9.16
C ALA A 24 18.31 -2.39 8.03
N ILE A 25 17.04 -2.09 8.34
CA ILE A 25 16.03 -1.76 7.31
C ILE A 25 16.49 -0.55 6.48
N ARG A 26 16.98 0.51 7.12
CA ARG A 26 17.43 1.71 6.42
C ARG A 26 18.62 1.45 5.51
N GLU A 27 19.56 0.60 5.93
CA GLU A 27 20.68 0.18 5.08
C GLU A 27 20.19 -0.50 3.81
N GLU A 28 19.23 -1.43 3.92
CA GLU A 28 18.61 -2.07 2.76
C GLU A 28 17.84 -1.08 1.88
N ILE A 29 17.05 -0.17 2.46
CA ILE A 29 16.31 0.85 1.70
C ILE A 29 17.26 1.81 0.96
N ASN A 30 18.39 2.16 1.56
CA ASN A 30 19.37 3.06 0.94
C ASN A 30 20.00 2.48 -0.32
N LYS A 31 20.07 1.15 -0.45
CA LYS A 31 20.57 0.47 -1.66
C LYS A 31 19.78 0.84 -2.92
N ILE A 32 18.49 1.18 -2.79
CA ILE A 32 17.62 1.59 -3.90
C ILE A 32 18.20 2.79 -4.67
N ASN A 33 18.86 3.72 -3.97
CA ASN A 33 19.44 4.93 -4.57
C ASN A 33 20.95 4.81 -4.81
N HIS A 34 21.55 3.67 -4.49
CA HIS A 34 22.99 3.53 -4.54
C HIS A 34 23.47 3.41 -6.01
N PRO A 35 24.52 4.15 -6.43
CA PRO A 35 24.98 4.15 -7.82
C PRO A 35 25.34 2.77 -8.36
N ALA A 36 25.95 1.92 -7.52
CA ALA A 36 26.31 0.55 -7.89
C ALA A 36 25.12 -0.43 -7.94
N ARG A 37 23.89 0.01 -7.59
CA ARG A 37 22.66 -0.79 -7.59
C ARG A 37 22.80 -2.18 -6.95
N PRO A 38 23.33 -2.28 -5.72
CA PRO A 38 23.35 -3.55 -5.01
C PRO A 38 21.92 -4.06 -4.81
N GLU A 39 21.76 -5.38 -4.80
CA GLU A 39 20.47 -6.02 -4.60
C GLU A 39 19.91 -5.69 -3.20
N VAL A 40 18.63 -5.31 -3.17
CA VAL A 40 17.89 -5.02 -1.93
C VAL A 40 17.32 -6.31 -1.39
N ASN A 41 17.57 -6.61 -0.11
CA ASN A 41 16.96 -7.76 0.54
C ASN A 41 15.57 -7.40 1.08
N TRP A 42 14.55 -7.49 0.22
CA TRP A 42 13.17 -7.23 0.59
C TRP A 42 12.64 -8.18 1.67
N GLY A 43 13.12 -9.42 1.71
CA GLY A 43 12.74 -10.40 2.74
C GLY A 43 13.24 -9.99 4.13
N LEU A 44 14.45 -9.43 4.21
CA LEU A 44 15.02 -8.89 5.44
C LEU A 44 14.25 -7.65 5.91
N ILE A 45 13.90 -6.72 5.00
CA ILE A 45 13.10 -5.54 5.36
C ILE A 45 11.77 -5.97 5.98
N GLU A 46 11.06 -6.91 5.36
CA GLU A 46 9.78 -7.41 5.86
C GLU A 46 9.92 -8.05 7.25
N SER A 47 10.91 -8.93 7.45
CA SER A 47 11.07 -9.67 8.71
C SER A 47 11.46 -8.77 9.88
N LEU A 48 12.33 -7.78 9.64
CA LEU A 48 12.74 -6.80 10.63
C LEU A 48 11.61 -5.83 10.97
N ALA A 49 10.82 -5.39 9.98
CA ALA A 49 9.67 -4.54 10.24
C ALA A 49 8.60 -5.24 11.08
N LEU A 50 8.30 -6.52 10.79
CA LEU A 50 7.41 -7.33 11.62
C LEU A 50 7.96 -7.52 13.04
N THR A 51 9.28 -7.61 13.20
CA THR A 51 9.91 -7.66 14.53
C THR A 51 9.68 -6.36 15.29
N LEU A 52 9.95 -5.21 14.67
CA LEU A 52 9.66 -3.89 15.26
C LEU A 52 8.19 -3.73 15.66
N PHE A 53 7.26 -4.13 14.80
CA PHE A 53 5.83 -4.03 15.09
C PHE A 53 5.43 -4.83 16.33
N ARG A 54 5.98 -6.04 16.49
CA ARG A 54 5.70 -6.91 17.64
C ARG A 54 6.32 -6.40 18.94
N THR A 55 7.55 -5.90 18.89
CA THR A 55 8.31 -5.56 20.11
C THR A 55 8.15 -4.10 20.54
N HIS A 56 7.89 -3.20 19.60
CA HIS A 56 7.91 -1.75 19.85
C HIS A 56 6.65 -1.02 19.38
N GLY A 57 5.74 -1.70 18.69
CA GLY A 57 4.58 -1.08 18.06
C GLY A 57 4.90 -0.55 16.67
N VAL A 58 3.88 -0.03 16.00
CA VAL A 58 3.95 0.36 14.58
C VAL A 58 4.18 1.86 14.46
N ASP A 59 5.24 2.26 13.75
CA ASP A 59 5.50 3.62 13.33
C ASP A 59 5.30 3.79 11.81
N LEU A 60 5.04 5.01 11.34
CA LEU A 60 4.70 5.25 9.94
C LEU A 60 5.85 4.93 8.97
N GLN A 61 7.09 5.21 9.37
CA GLN A 61 8.24 5.02 8.48
C GLN A 61 8.52 3.53 8.26
N THR A 62 8.53 2.75 9.34
CA THR A 62 8.65 1.29 9.25
C THR A 62 7.46 0.68 8.51
N ALA A 63 6.23 1.16 8.73
CA ALA A 63 5.05 0.70 8.00
C ALA A 63 5.13 0.92 6.49
N VAL A 64 5.67 2.06 6.06
CA VAL A 64 5.92 2.36 4.65
C VAL A 64 7.00 1.45 4.06
N TYR A 65 8.10 1.21 4.77
CA TYR A 65 9.15 0.29 4.32
C TYR A 65 8.66 -1.15 4.22
N TYR A 66 7.89 -1.60 5.21
CA TYR A 66 7.21 -2.89 5.19
C TYR A 66 6.28 -3.02 3.99
N THR A 67 5.44 -2.01 3.74
CA THR A 67 4.50 -2.02 2.61
C THR A 67 5.23 -2.08 1.27
N LEU A 68 6.33 -1.33 1.12
CA LEU A 68 7.16 -1.41 -0.08
C LEU A 68 7.77 -2.80 -0.25
N ALA A 69 8.30 -3.41 0.80
CA ALA A 69 8.86 -4.76 0.76
C ALA A 69 7.80 -5.82 0.41
N ARG A 70 6.60 -5.75 1.00
CA ARG A 70 5.47 -6.61 0.65
C ARG A 70 5.05 -6.43 -0.80
N THR A 71 5.02 -5.20 -1.29
CA THR A 71 4.71 -4.91 -2.70
C THR A 71 5.73 -5.54 -3.65
N GLN A 72 7.02 -5.48 -3.31
CA GLN A 72 8.10 -6.10 -4.08
C GLN A 72 8.01 -7.64 -4.09
N LYS A 73 7.66 -8.24 -2.96
CA LYS A 73 7.63 -9.71 -2.83
C LYS A 73 6.33 -10.35 -3.31
N ASN A 74 5.20 -9.68 -3.11
CA ASN A 74 3.87 -10.24 -3.31
C ASN A 74 3.03 -9.45 -4.30
N GLY A 75 3.65 -8.52 -5.04
CA GLY A 75 2.98 -7.70 -6.05
C GLY A 75 1.78 -6.94 -5.48
N LEU A 76 0.67 -6.96 -6.23
CA LEU A 76 -0.55 -6.24 -5.87
C LEU A 76 -1.16 -6.69 -4.54
N ALA A 77 -1.04 -7.97 -4.17
CA ALA A 77 -1.54 -8.45 -2.88
C ALA A 77 -0.79 -7.78 -1.71
N GLY A 78 0.54 -7.72 -1.80
CA GLY A 78 1.37 -7.06 -0.80
C GLY A 78 1.14 -5.55 -0.72
N PHE A 79 0.92 -4.90 -1.87
CA PHE A 79 0.51 -3.49 -1.92
C PHE A 79 -0.82 -3.26 -1.19
N THR A 80 -1.82 -4.08 -1.53
CA THR A 80 -3.18 -3.96 -1.00
C THR A 80 -3.20 -4.07 0.52
N GLU A 81 -2.57 -5.12 1.07
CA GLU A 81 -2.51 -5.34 2.51
C GLU A 81 -1.74 -4.23 3.24
N GLY A 82 -0.66 -3.72 2.65
CA GLY A 82 0.08 -2.62 3.24
C GLY A 82 -0.68 -1.28 3.17
N CYS A 83 -1.44 -1.01 2.11
CA CYS A 83 -2.35 0.14 2.06
C CYS A 83 -3.43 0.06 3.14
N GLU A 84 -3.99 -1.12 3.40
CA GLU A 84 -4.96 -1.32 4.48
C GLU A 84 -4.34 -1.06 5.86
N LEU A 85 -3.10 -1.53 6.09
CA LEU A 85 -2.34 -1.23 7.30
C LEU A 85 -2.13 0.29 7.46
N LEU A 86 -1.63 0.95 6.41
CA LEU A 86 -1.38 2.39 6.41
C LEU A 86 -2.68 3.18 6.65
N ALA A 87 -3.79 2.78 6.03
CA ALA A 87 -5.09 3.40 6.23
C ALA A 87 -5.54 3.26 7.69
N GLY A 88 -5.45 2.05 8.27
CA GLY A 88 -5.80 1.81 9.67
C GLY A 88 -4.99 2.70 10.63
N MET A 89 -3.70 2.86 10.37
CA MET A 89 -2.80 3.72 11.14
C MET A 89 -3.14 5.21 11.01
N VAL A 90 -3.23 5.71 9.78
CA VAL A 90 -3.40 7.14 9.50
C VAL A 90 -4.79 7.62 9.89
N VAL A 91 -5.83 6.82 9.63
CA VAL A 91 -7.20 7.17 10.02
C VAL A 91 -7.39 7.07 11.52
N GLY A 92 -6.96 5.95 12.12
CA GLY A 92 -7.27 5.66 13.52
C GLY A 92 -6.35 6.32 14.53
N GLN A 93 -5.10 6.62 14.17
CA GLN A 93 -4.05 6.95 15.12
C GLN A 93 -3.20 8.16 14.73
N TRP A 94 -3.66 9.00 13.80
CA TRP A 94 -2.90 10.15 13.26
C TRP A 94 -2.11 10.91 14.32
N ASP A 95 -2.75 11.34 15.41
CA ASP A 95 -2.13 12.19 16.43
C ASP A 95 -1.03 11.47 17.22
N HIS A 96 -1.07 10.13 17.29
CA HIS A 96 -0.11 9.29 17.99
C HIS A 96 0.94 8.65 17.08
N LEU A 97 0.92 8.93 15.77
CA LEU A 97 1.89 8.36 14.84
C LEU A 97 3.26 9.01 14.98
N TRP A 98 4.29 8.18 15.07
CA TRP A 98 5.64 8.64 14.79
C TRP A 98 5.92 8.63 13.26
N PRO A 99 6.58 9.66 12.69
CA PRO A 99 7.13 10.85 13.36
C PRO A 99 6.08 11.83 13.87
N GLU A 100 6.34 12.50 15.00
CA GLU A 100 5.40 13.45 15.61
C GLU A 100 5.07 14.64 14.70
N GLN A 101 6.02 15.08 13.87
CA GLN A 101 5.83 16.21 12.96
C GLN A 101 4.95 15.80 11.77
N PRO A 102 3.76 16.43 11.58
CA PRO A 102 2.86 16.09 10.47
C PRO A 102 3.51 16.22 9.09
N GLN A 103 4.40 17.21 8.92
CA GLN A 103 5.10 17.42 7.66
C GLN A 103 6.06 16.26 7.32
N ALA A 104 6.73 15.67 8.31
CA ALA A 104 7.58 14.50 8.09
C ALA A 104 6.74 13.27 7.67
N ARG A 105 5.51 13.13 8.21
CA ARG A 105 4.57 12.09 7.78
C ARG A 105 4.18 12.28 6.30
N SER A 106 3.90 13.51 5.88
CA SER A 106 3.65 13.81 4.46
C SER A 106 4.82 13.44 3.56
N GLU A 107 6.05 13.75 3.96
CA GLU A 107 7.24 13.42 3.17
C GLU A 107 7.46 11.91 3.03
N ILE A 108 7.23 11.14 4.11
CA ILE A 108 7.27 9.68 4.11
C ILE A 108 6.23 9.10 3.14
N LEU A 109 4.98 9.62 3.19
CA LEU A 109 3.90 9.19 2.32
C LEU A 109 4.14 9.55 0.85
N GLU A 110 4.71 10.73 0.56
CA GLU A 110 5.06 11.13 -0.82
C GLU A 110 6.21 10.27 -1.38
N TRP A 111 7.20 9.96 -0.54
CA TRP A 111 8.29 9.05 -0.91
C TRP A 111 7.74 7.65 -1.26
N PHE A 112 6.84 7.11 -0.43
CA PHE A 112 6.17 5.84 -0.67
C PHE A 112 5.38 5.86 -1.99
N ASN A 113 4.55 6.89 -2.17
CA ASN A 113 3.71 7.09 -3.34
C ASN A 113 4.53 7.05 -4.63
N THR A 114 5.66 7.77 -4.65
CA THR A 114 6.56 7.82 -5.81
C THR A 114 7.13 6.44 -6.14
N ARG A 115 7.56 5.68 -5.13
CA ARG A 115 8.18 4.36 -5.32
C ARG A 115 7.19 3.33 -5.84
N VAL A 116 6.05 3.20 -5.16
CA VAL A 116 5.08 2.19 -5.52
C VAL A 116 4.35 2.52 -6.81
N SER A 117 4.10 3.80 -7.10
CA SER A 117 3.53 4.21 -8.39
C SER A 117 4.38 3.75 -9.57
N ASN A 118 5.71 3.79 -9.46
CA ASN A 118 6.60 3.31 -10.53
C ASN A 118 6.46 1.80 -10.72
N GLN A 119 6.36 1.05 -9.63
CA GLN A 119 6.23 -0.40 -9.67
C GLN A 119 4.87 -0.85 -10.22
N LEU A 120 3.77 -0.26 -9.74
CA LEU A 120 2.42 -0.63 -10.17
C LEU A 120 2.14 -0.27 -11.63
N ARG A 121 2.77 0.78 -12.18
CA ARG A 121 2.67 1.09 -13.61
C ARG A 121 3.25 0.00 -14.51
N GLN A 122 4.14 -0.84 -13.99
CA GLN A 122 4.73 -1.97 -14.72
C GLN A 122 4.00 -3.28 -14.46
N HIS A 123 2.99 -3.27 -13.58
CA HIS A 123 2.22 -4.46 -13.27
C HIS A 123 1.19 -4.74 -14.37
N ASP A 124 1.13 -5.99 -14.81
CA ASP A 124 0.13 -6.45 -15.76
C ASP A 124 -1.14 -6.84 -15.00
N PHE A 125 -2.12 -5.94 -15.00
CA PHE A 125 -3.37 -6.14 -14.28
C PHE A 125 -4.29 -7.08 -15.04
N THR A 126 -4.77 -8.10 -14.36
CA THR A 126 -5.70 -9.09 -14.89
C THR A 126 -7.05 -8.99 -14.20
N ARG A 127 -8.04 -9.73 -14.71
CA ARG A 127 -9.38 -9.77 -14.10
C ARG A 127 -9.35 -10.34 -12.68
N ASP A 128 -8.46 -11.28 -12.39
CA ASP A 128 -8.37 -11.93 -11.08
C ASP A 128 -7.89 -10.96 -9.98
N ASP A 129 -7.26 -9.85 -10.40
CA ASP A 129 -6.80 -8.78 -9.53
C ASP A 129 -7.92 -7.85 -9.06
N LEU A 130 -9.11 -7.88 -9.68
CA LEU A 130 -10.17 -6.89 -9.46
C LEU A 130 -10.54 -6.76 -7.97
N ARG A 131 -10.56 -7.88 -7.24
CA ARG A 131 -10.83 -7.88 -5.79
C ARG A 131 -9.74 -7.13 -5.00
N LEU A 132 -8.48 -7.29 -5.38
CA LEU A 132 -7.36 -6.59 -4.74
C LEU A 132 -7.37 -5.11 -5.11
N VAL A 133 -7.67 -4.78 -6.37
CA VAL A 133 -7.79 -3.39 -6.85
C VAL A 133 -8.83 -2.61 -6.02
N TYR A 134 -10.04 -3.14 -5.81
CA TYR A 134 -11.04 -2.44 -4.99
C TYR A 134 -10.65 -2.29 -3.53
N ARG A 135 -9.97 -3.29 -2.95
CA ARG A 135 -9.47 -3.21 -1.57
C ARG A 135 -8.42 -2.12 -1.45
N ALA A 136 -7.47 -2.07 -2.38
CA ALA A 136 -6.45 -1.03 -2.42
C ALA A 136 -7.09 0.35 -2.66
N GLU A 137 -8.03 0.47 -3.59
CA GLU A 137 -8.80 1.69 -3.85
C GLU A 137 -9.46 2.20 -2.57
N ARG A 138 -10.20 1.34 -1.86
CA ARG A 138 -10.86 1.71 -0.61
C ARG A 138 -9.88 2.19 0.46
N ALA A 139 -8.75 1.50 0.62
CA ALA A 139 -7.73 1.89 1.59
C ALA A 139 -7.09 3.25 1.22
N LEU A 140 -6.81 3.48 -0.07
CA LEU A 140 -6.28 4.74 -0.58
C LEU A 140 -7.29 5.88 -0.45
N GLN A 141 -8.58 5.62 -0.63
CA GLN A 141 -9.64 6.60 -0.42
C GLN A 141 -9.68 7.05 1.05
N LEU A 142 -9.62 6.10 1.99
CA LEU A 142 -9.57 6.41 3.42
C LEU A 142 -8.34 7.25 3.79
N LEU A 143 -7.17 6.94 3.21
CA LEU A 143 -5.96 7.73 3.37
C LEU A 143 -6.16 9.15 2.82
N TYR A 144 -6.66 9.27 1.59
CA TYR A 144 -6.90 10.55 0.94
C TYR A 144 -7.85 11.42 1.78
N ASP A 145 -9.00 10.89 2.18
CA ASP A 145 -10.01 11.62 2.96
C ASP A 145 -9.43 12.13 4.28
N LYS A 146 -8.68 11.29 5.00
CA LYS A 146 -8.03 11.70 6.25
C LYS A 146 -6.99 12.79 6.03
N LEU A 147 -6.20 12.69 4.97
CA LEU A 147 -5.15 13.67 4.64
C LEU A 147 -5.72 15.05 4.25
N GLN A 148 -6.94 15.11 3.73
CA GLN A 148 -7.65 16.39 3.48
C GLN A 148 -8.17 17.03 4.78
N GLN A 149 -8.38 16.26 5.84
CA GLN A 149 -8.93 16.74 7.11
C GLN A 149 -7.87 17.24 8.09
N VAL A 150 -6.60 16.88 7.89
CA VAL A 150 -5.49 17.26 8.77
C VAL A 150 -4.75 18.45 8.20
N GLU A 151 -4.29 19.35 9.08
CA GLU A 151 -3.56 20.54 8.65
C GLU A 151 -2.13 20.17 8.22
N LEU A 152 -1.88 20.25 6.91
CA LEU A 152 -0.60 19.95 6.29
C LEU A 152 -0.17 21.12 5.41
N LYS A 153 1.09 21.54 5.53
CA LYS A 153 1.67 22.54 4.61
C LYS A 153 1.71 22.03 3.17
N ARG A 154 1.94 20.73 3.01
CA ARG A 154 1.89 20.02 1.74
C ARG A 154 1.23 18.66 1.92
N VAL A 155 0.13 18.46 1.20
CA VAL A 155 -0.57 17.19 1.17
C VAL A 155 0.19 16.22 0.24
N PRO A 156 0.50 14.97 0.68
CA PRO A 156 1.11 13.98 -0.18
C PRO A 156 0.11 13.49 -1.23
N ARG A 157 0.60 13.25 -2.45
CA ARG A 157 -0.26 13.03 -3.63
C ARG A 157 -0.77 11.60 -3.78
N ILE A 158 -1.34 11.06 -2.70
CA ILE A 158 -1.89 9.70 -2.64
C ILE A 158 -3.04 9.52 -3.66
N GLU A 159 -3.70 10.61 -4.07
CA GLU A 159 -4.71 10.60 -5.13
C GLU A 159 -4.19 9.98 -6.44
N ASN A 160 -2.89 10.05 -6.73
CA ASN A 160 -2.33 9.43 -7.93
C ASN A 160 -2.50 7.89 -7.92
N LEU A 161 -2.26 7.25 -6.78
CA LEU A 161 -2.47 5.82 -6.61
C LEU A 161 -3.96 5.47 -6.58
N LEU A 162 -4.78 6.32 -5.95
CA LEU A 162 -6.23 6.16 -5.92
C LEU A 162 -6.80 6.16 -7.35
N TYR A 163 -6.46 7.17 -8.16
CA TYR A 163 -6.87 7.26 -9.56
C TYR A 163 -6.33 6.09 -10.40
N LEU A 164 -5.11 5.62 -10.11
CA LEU A 164 -4.59 4.42 -10.77
C LEU A 164 -5.49 3.21 -10.51
N MET A 165 -5.85 2.94 -9.26
CA MET A 165 -6.73 1.81 -8.91
C MET A 165 -8.13 1.96 -9.53
N GLN A 166 -8.74 3.14 -9.43
CA GLN A 166 -10.05 3.43 -10.03
C GLN A 166 -10.07 3.21 -11.54
N ASN A 167 -9.03 3.69 -12.25
CA ASN A 167 -8.93 3.53 -13.69
C ASN A 167 -8.64 2.09 -14.08
N THR A 168 -7.83 1.37 -13.29
CA THR A 168 -7.60 -0.06 -13.49
C THR A 168 -8.90 -0.86 -13.33
N ALA A 169 -9.68 -0.62 -12.26
CA ALA A 169 -10.95 -1.30 -12.06
C ALA A 169 -11.90 -1.11 -13.25
N LYS A 170 -12.13 0.14 -13.66
CA LYS A 170 -12.99 0.47 -14.82
C LYS A 170 -12.56 -0.23 -16.11
N LYS A 171 -11.25 -0.30 -16.36
CA LYS A 171 -10.71 -0.98 -17.56
C LYS A 171 -10.96 -2.50 -17.51
N LEU A 172 -10.72 -3.12 -16.37
CA LEU A 172 -10.92 -4.56 -16.19
C LEU A 172 -12.40 -4.96 -16.29
N GLU A 173 -13.31 -4.14 -15.74
CA GLU A 173 -14.75 -4.32 -15.90
C GLU A 173 -15.19 -4.19 -17.35
N SER A 174 -14.78 -3.11 -18.04
CA SER A 174 -15.14 -2.85 -19.44
C SER A 174 -14.67 -3.98 -20.37
N ALA A 175 -13.46 -4.50 -20.13
CA ALA A 175 -12.93 -5.64 -20.88
C ALA A 175 -13.76 -6.92 -20.62
N SER A 176 -14.22 -7.14 -19.39
CA SER A 176 -15.10 -8.25 -19.06
C SER A 176 -16.46 -8.15 -19.75
N ASP A 177 -17.05 -6.95 -19.80
CA ASP A 177 -18.36 -6.75 -20.42
C ASP A 177 -18.29 -6.92 -21.94
N ALA A 178 -17.22 -6.41 -22.58
CA ALA A 178 -16.95 -6.64 -23.98
C ALA A 178 -16.76 -8.13 -24.31
N ALA A 179 -16.01 -8.87 -23.47
CA ALA A 179 -15.81 -10.32 -23.66
C ALA A 179 -17.12 -11.11 -23.51
N LYS A 180 -17.97 -10.76 -22.55
CA LYS A 180 -19.30 -11.37 -22.39
C LYS A 180 -20.21 -11.10 -23.58
N ALA A 181 -20.25 -9.86 -24.07
CA ALA A 181 -21.05 -9.48 -25.24
C ALA A 181 -20.63 -10.25 -26.50
N GLN A 182 -19.33 -10.46 -26.71
CA GLN A 182 -18.79 -11.26 -27.82
C GLN A 182 -19.15 -12.75 -27.71
N GLN A 183 -19.17 -13.32 -26.49
CA GLN A 183 -19.58 -14.71 -26.27
C GLN A 183 -21.09 -14.91 -26.52
N THR A 184 -21.93 -13.94 -26.14
CA THR A 184 -23.38 -14.01 -26.39
C THR A 184 -23.76 -13.79 -27.86
N ALA A 185 -22.89 -13.15 -28.65
CA ALA A 185 -23.12 -12.87 -30.07
C ALA A 185 -22.61 -13.99 -31.01
N ALA A 186 -21.88 -14.99 -30.50
CA ALA A 186 -21.42 -16.12 -31.29
C ALA A 186 -22.62 -17.04 -31.65
N PRO A 187 -22.92 -17.28 -32.94
CA PRO A 187 -24.08 -18.06 -33.33
C PRO A 187 -23.97 -19.51 -32.85
N LEU A 188 -25.03 -20.01 -32.19
CA LEU A 188 -25.22 -21.41 -31.84
C LEU A 188 -25.13 -22.26 -33.12
N LYS A 189 -23.99 -22.92 -33.35
CA LYS A 189 -23.90 -23.96 -34.37
C LYS A 189 -24.81 -25.12 -33.96
N MET A 190 -25.95 -25.26 -34.63
CA MET A 190 -26.79 -26.44 -34.51
C MET A 190 -25.98 -27.68 -34.92
N PRO A 191 -25.98 -28.75 -34.12
CA PRO A 191 -25.41 -30.03 -34.53
C PRO A 191 -26.19 -30.61 -35.72
N PRO A 192 -25.53 -31.47 -36.55
CA PRO A 192 -26.13 -32.06 -37.75
C PRO A 192 -27.28 -33.02 -37.45
#